data_AF-A0A8T7CCQ6-F1
#
_entry.id   AF-A0A8T7CCQ6-F1
#
_cell.length_a   1.000
_cell.length_b   1.000
_cell.length_c   1.000
_cell.angle_alpha   90.00
_cell.angle_beta   90.00
_cell.angle_gamma   90.00
#
_symmetry.space_group_name_H-M   'P 1'
#
loop_
_entity.id
_entity.type
_entity.pdbx_description
1 polymer ?
#
loop_
_entity_poly.entity_id
_entity_poly.type
_entity_poly.pdbx_seq_one_letter_code
_entity_poly.pdbx_strand_id
1 'polypeptide(L)'
;MTPKEAIDYLQALERKLGSSRVRAFFRDQTPATQNKYALMRGEVTFLLGELTVNRLTLIADRLESHSDALDARSARLKEELRKLASARRVLTQLDKTISLVARVAIFLL
;
A
#
# COMPACT_ATOMS: atom_id res chain seq x y z
N MET A 1 19.65 -3.32 -13.95
CA MET A 1 18.54 -4.28 -13.81
C MET A 1 17.75 -3.92 -12.57
N THR A 2 16.45 -3.68 -12.67
CA THR A 2 15.57 -3.33 -11.54
C THR A 2 15.11 -4.59 -10.78
N PRO A 3 14.64 -4.49 -9.52
CA PRO A 3 14.08 -5.65 -8.79
C PRO A 3 12.90 -6.31 -9.52
N LYS A 4 12.09 -5.50 -10.21
CA LYS A 4 10.99 -6.00 -11.05
C LYS A 4 11.53 -6.79 -12.24
N GLU A 5 12.50 -6.25 -12.98
CA GLU A 5 13.15 -6.98 -14.09
C GLU A 5 13.81 -8.28 -13.63
N ALA A 6 14.40 -8.30 -12.43
CA ALA A 6 15.00 -9.49 -11.84
C ALA A 6 13.95 -10.58 -11.55
N ILE A 7 12.81 -10.20 -10.94
CA ILE A 7 11.69 -11.11 -10.69
C ILE A 7 11.11 -11.63 -12.02
N ASP A 8 10.85 -10.75 -12.97
CA ASP A 8 10.28 -11.11 -14.28
C ASP A 8 11.21 -12.08 -15.03
N TYR A 9 12.53 -11.83 -14.97
CA TYR A 9 13.55 -12.71 -15.52
C TYR A 9 13.57 -14.08 -14.82
N LEU A 10 13.60 -14.11 -13.48
CA LEU A 10 13.63 -15.36 -12.72
C LEU A 10 12.35 -16.17 -12.92
N GLN A 11 11.17 -15.54 -13.00
CA GLN A 11 9.92 -16.21 -13.36
C GLN A 11 9.93 -16.77 -14.79
N ALA A 12 10.51 -16.05 -15.74
CA ALA A 12 10.66 -16.56 -17.10
C ALA A 12 11.64 -17.75 -17.14
N LEU A 13 12.73 -17.68 -16.38
CA LEU A 13 13.71 -18.74 -16.26
C LEU A 13 13.11 -19.98 -15.57
N GLU A 14 12.42 -19.80 -14.45
CA GLU A 14 11.73 -20.88 -13.73
C GLU A 14 10.72 -21.60 -14.63
N ARG A 15 9.91 -20.84 -15.40
CA ARG A 15 8.99 -21.41 -16.40
C ARG A 15 9.72 -22.19 -17.49
N LYS A 16 10.83 -21.67 -18.01
CA LYS A 16 11.64 -22.37 -19.02
C LYS A 16 12.21 -23.67 -18.47
N LEU A 17 12.81 -23.63 -17.28
CA LEU A 17 13.38 -24.81 -16.63
C LEU A 17 12.29 -25.83 -16.29
N GLY A 18 11.14 -25.38 -15.81
CA GLY A 18 9.97 -26.23 -15.52
C GLY A 18 9.23 -26.75 -16.76
N SER A 19 9.59 -26.31 -17.97
CA SER A 19 8.92 -26.79 -19.19
C SER A 19 9.09 -28.30 -19.36
N SER A 20 8.08 -28.97 -19.90
CA SER A 20 8.11 -30.42 -20.17
C SER A 20 9.30 -30.80 -21.07
N ARG A 21 9.58 -29.98 -22.08
CA ARG A 21 10.71 -30.17 -23.00
C ARG A 21 12.07 -30.15 -22.29
N VAL A 22 12.32 -29.15 -21.45
CA VAL A 22 13.60 -29.03 -20.73
C VAL A 22 13.74 -30.15 -19.69
N ARG A 23 12.66 -30.47 -18.97
CA ARG A 23 12.65 -31.60 -18.04
C ARG A 23 12.92 -32.94 -18.72
N ALA A 24 12.33 -33.18 -19.89
CA ALA A 24 12.57 -34.39 -20.67
C ALA A 24 14.03 -34.45 -21.13
N PHE A 25 14.57 -33.35 -21.68
CA PHE A 25 15.96 -33.27 -22.09
C PHE A 25 16.93 -33.66 -20.97
N PHE A 26 16.75 -33.11 -19.77
CA PHE A 26 17.64 -33.40 -18.64
C PHE A 26 17.44 -34.78 -18.04
N ARG A 27 16.25 -35.38 -18.17
CA ARG A 27 15.98 -36.75 -17.71
C ARG A 27 16.85 -37.79 -18.41
N ASP A 28 17.17 -37.55 -19.67
CA ASP A 28 17.97 -38.48 -20.48
C ASP A 28 19.48 -38.22 -20.39
N GLN A 29 19.91 -37.25 -19.55
CA GLN A 29 21.32 -36.93 -19.33
C GLN A 29 21.94 -37.78 -18.22
N THR A 30 23.27 -37.67 -18.06
CA THR A 30 23.99 -38.31 -16.97
C THR A 30 23.49 -37.86 -15.59
N PRO A 31 23.66 -38.67 -14.52
CA PRO A 31 23.28 -38.29 -13.15
C PRO A 31 23.93 -36.97 -12.68
N ALA A 32 25.18 -36.72 -13.08
CA ALA A 32 25.88 -35.48 -12.74
C ALA A 32 25.18 -34.25 -13.36
N THR A 33 24.74 -34.36 -14.62
CA THR A 33 24.01 -33.29 -15.31
C THR A 33 22.61 -33.10 -14.73
N GLN A 34 21.92 -34.18 -14.38
CA GLN A 34 20.62 -34.13 -13.70
C GLN A 34 20.70 -33.39 -12.36
N ASN A 35 21.71 -33.70 -11.56
CA ASN A 35 21.94 -33.02 -10.28
C ASN A 35 22.23 -31.53 -10.46
N LYS A 36 23.09 -31.15 -11.43
CA LYS A 36 23.34 -29.73 -11.74
C LYS A 36 22.07 -29.00 -12.15
N TYR A 37 21.23 -29.63 -12.97
CA TYR A 37 19.93 -29.07 -13.36
C TYR A 37 18.99 -28.90 -12.16
N ALA A 38 18.90 -29.90 -11.29
CA ALA A 38 18.08 -29.85 -10.08
C ALA A 38 18.53 -28.72 -9.13
N LEU A 39 19.85 -28.59 -8.91
CA LEU A 39 20.44 -27.51 -8.11
C LEU A 39 20.14 -26.14 -8.71
N MET A 40 20.37 -25.97 -10.02
CA MET A 40 20.10 -24.70 -10.71
C MET A 40 18.62 -24.31 -10.61
N ARG A 41 17.71 -25.27 -10.77
CA ARG A 41 16.27 -25.01 -10.62
C ARG A 41 15.91 -24.66 -9.18
N GLY A 42 16.49 -25.36 -8.21
CA GLY A 42 16.31 -25.06 -6.78
C GLY A 42 16.77 -23.64 -6.43
N GLU A 43 17.94 -23.24 -6.93
CA GLU A 43 18.49 -21.89 -6.74
C GLU A 43 17.58 -20.81 -7.35
N VAL A 44 17.08 -21.02 -8.57
CA VAL A 44 16.15 -20.08 -9.22
C VAL A 44 14.85 -19.94 -8.42
N THR A 45 14.29 -21.06 -7.92
CA THR A 45 13.09 -21.02 -7.07
C THR A 45 13.36 -20.31 -5.74
N PHE A 46 14.51 -20.58 -5.11
CA PHE A 46 14.92 -19.93 -3.86
C PHE A 46 15.06 -18.41 -4.03
N LEU A 47 15.82 -17.96 -5.03
CA LEU A 47 16.03 -16.54 -5.31
C LEU A 47 14.73 -15.81 -5.65
N LEU A 48 13.81 -16.47 -6.36
CA LEU A 48 12.50 -15.92 -6.66
C LEU A 48 11.66 -15.74 -5.38
N GLY A 49 11.72 -16.69 -4.46
CA GLY A 49 11.08 -16.62 -3.15
C GLY A 49 11.60 -15.44 -2.32
N GLU A 50 12.93 -15.37 -2.15
CA GLU A 50 13.62 -14.28 -1.43
C GLU A 50 13.24 -12.89 -1.97
N LEU A 51 13.32 -12.69 -3.29
CA LEU A 51 12.97 -11.40 -3.89
C LEU A 51 11.50 -11.05 -3.75
N THR A 52 10.61 -12.05 -3.79
CA THR A 52 9.17 -11.85 -3.58
C THR A 52 8.88 -11.44 -2.14
N VAL A 53 9.48 -12.13 -1.16
CA VAL A 53 9.34 -11.80 0.27
C VAL A 53 9.86 -10.38 0.54
N ASN A 54 11.07 -10.05 0.10
CA ASN A 54 11.64 -8.72 0.28
C ASN A 54 10.76 -7.62 -0.32
N ARG A 55 10.14 -7.87 -1.47
CA ARG A 55 9.21 -6.93 -2.09
C ARG A 55 7.90 -6.82 -1.32
N LEU A 56 7.37 -7.92 -0.79
CA LEU A 56 6.18 -7.90 0.06
C LEU A 56 6.41 -7.14 1.35
N THR A 57 7.57 -7.31 2.00
CA THR A 57 7.96 -6.53 3.19
C THR A 57 7.99 -5.04 2.88
N LEU A 58 8.67 -4.63 1.80
CA LEU A 58 8.72 -3.22 1.41
C LEU A 58 7.35 -2.63 1.05
N ILE A 59 6.43 -3.44 0.50
CA ILE A 59 5.04 -3.03 0.27
C ILE A 59 4.29 -2.89 1.60
N ALA A 60 4.49 -3.82 2.54
CA ALA A 60 3.88 -3.76 3.87
C ALA A 60 4.32 -2.50 4.62
N ASP A 61 5.62 -2.19 4.65
CA ASP A 61 6.15 -0.98 5.31
C ASP A 61 5.55 0.31 4.70
N ARG A 62 5.38 0.34 3.38
CA ARG A 62 4.74 1.49 2.70
C ARG A 62 3.25 1.61 3.03
N LEU A 63 2.55 0.47 3.12
CA LEU A 63 1.14 0.46 3.49
C LEU A 63 0.95 0.91 4.94
N GLU A 64 1.81 0.47 5.86
CA GLU A 64 1.82 0.94 7.24
C GLU A 64 2.03 2.45 7.32
N SER A 65 3.07 2.97 6.65
CA SER A 65 3.33 4.42 6.59
C SER A 65 2.16 5.22 5.99
N HIS A 66 1.49 4.68 4.96
CA HIS A 66 0.29 5.31 4.40
C HIS A 66 -0.90 5.27 5.36
N SER A 67 -1.06 4.17 6.11
CA SER A 67 -2.09 4.04 7.14
C SER A 67 -1.91 5.10 8.22
N ASP A 68 -0.70 5.25 8.75
CA ASP A 68 -0.37 6.27 9.76
C ASP A 68 -0.64 7.69 9.25
N ALA A 69 -0.26 7.96 7.99
CA ALA A 69 -0.52 9.25 7.36
C ALA A 69 -2.03 9.54 7.21
N LEU A 70 -2.83 8.52 6.88
CA LEU A 70 -4.29 8.64 6.80
C LEU A 70 -4.92 8.87 8.16
N ASP A 71 -4.46 8.18 9.21
CA ASP A 71 -4.93 8.38 10.57
C ASP A 71 -4.62 9.79 11.07
N ALA A 72 -3.40 10.28 10.83
CA ALA A 72 -3.03 11.65 11.16
C ALA A 72 -3.89 12.68 10.41
N ARG A 73 -4.17 12.46 9.11
CA ARG A 73 -5.06 13.34 8.31
C ARG A 73 -6.50 13.29 8.82
N SER A 74 -7.01 12.11 9.18
CA SER A 74 -8.34 11.92 9.75
C SER A 74 -8.49 12.65 11.08
N ALA A 75 -7.50 12.54 11.96
CA ALA A 75 -7.46 13.27 13.23
C ALA A 75 -7.49 14.79 13.01
N ARG A 76 -6.69 15.31 12.09
CA ARG A 76 -6.71 16.75 11.72
C ARG A 76 -8.06 17.18 11.17
N LEU A 77 -8.67 16.39 10.28
CA LEU A 77 -9.98 16.71 9.70
C LEU A 77 -11.08 16.76 10.78
N LYS A 78 -11.06 15.82 11.74
CA LYS A 78 -11.97 15.84 12.89
C LYS A 78 -11.82 17.11 13.71
N GLU A 79 -10.59 17.58 13.90
CA GLU A 79 -10.32 18.80 14.65
C GLU A 79 -10.81 20.06 13.91
N GLU A 80 -10.57 20.14 12.60
CA GLU A 80 -11.11 21.23 11.78
C GLU A 80 -12.65 21.24 11.75
N LEU A 81 -13.28 20.07 11.69
CA LEU A 81 -14.74 19.96 11.80
C LEU A 81 -15.26 20.45 13.16
N ARG A 82 -14.55 20.19 14.26
CA ARG A 82 -14.90 20.70 15.59
C ARG A 82 -14.80 22.22 15.64
N LYS A 83 -13.74 22.81 15.08
CA LYS A 83 -13.57 24.26 14.98
C LYS A 83 -14.70 24.89 14.18
N LEU A 84 -15.04 24.30 13.03
CA LEU A 84 -16.14 24.77 12.19
C LEU A 84 -17.49 24.69 12.91
N ALA A 85 -17.75 23.59 13.63
CA ALA A 85 -18.97 23.44 14.43
C ALA A 85 -19.05 24.50 15.56
N SER A 86 -17.92 24.81 16.19
CA SER A 86 -17.83 25.88 17.19
C SER A 86 -18.12 27.24 16.58
N ALA A 87 -17.48 27.58 15.45
CA ALA A 87 -17.71 28.82 14.73
C ALA A 87 -19.19 28.98 14.31
N ARG A 88 -19.81 27.90 13.83
CA ARG A 88 -21.25 27.88 13.51
C ARG A 88 -22.12 28.21 14.73
N ARG A 89 -21.81 27.65 15.91
CA ARG A 89 -22.54 27.95 17.15
C ARG A 89 -22.42 29.43 17.53
N VAL A 90 -21.23 30.00 17.41
CA VAL A 90 -21.00 31.44 17.67
C VAL A 90 -21.84 32.29 16.72
N LEU A 91 -21.84 32.00 15.42
CA LEU A 91 -22.68 32.70 14.45
C LEU A 91 -24.17 32.60 14.79
N THR A 92 -24.65 31.43 15.21
CA THR A 92 -26.05 31.26 15.66
C THR A 92 -26.37 32.08 16.92
N GLN A 93 -25.42 32.23 17.84
CA GLN A 93 -25.62 33.09 19.01
C GLN A 93 -25.64 34.58 18.64
N LEU A 94 -24.75 35.01 17.75
CA LEU A 94 -24.73 36.38 17.25
C LEU A 94 -26.04 36.75 16.55
N ASP A 95 -26.56 35.87 15.70
CA ASP A 95 -27.85 36.05 15.02
C ASP A 95 -29.02 36.25 16.00
N LYS A 96 -29.06 35.46 17.09
CA LYS A 96 -30.04 35.63 18.17
C LYS A 96 -29.91 36.98 18.87
N THR A 97 -28.69 37.42 19.17
CA THR A 97 -28.43 38.70 19.83
C THR A 97 -28.83 39.86 18.94
N ILE A 98 -28.46 39.85 17.65
CA ILE A 98 -28.85 40.88 16.69
C ILE A 98 -30.37 40.94 16.56
N SER A 99 -31.03 39.79 16.45
CA SER A 99 -32.50 39.70 16.40
C SER A 99 -33.15 40.28 17.65
N LEU A 100 -32.58 40.07 18.84
CA LEU A 100 -33.08 40.63 20.08
C LEU A 100 -32.92 42.15 20.12
N VAL A 101 -31.73 42.66 19.76
CA VAL A 101 -31.45 44.10 19.70
C VAL A 101 -32.39 44.79 18.72
N ALA A 102 -32.63 44.20 17.55
CA ALA A 102 -33.57 44.72 16.56
C ALA A 102 -34.99 44.83 17.13
N ARG A 103 -35.46 43.83 17.88
CA ARG A 103 -36.78 43.87 18.54
C ARG A 103 -36.87 44.96 19.60
N VAL A 104 -35.82 45.17 20.38
CA VAL A 104 -35.77 46.24 21.39
C VAL A 104 -35.78 47.63 20.73
N ALA A 105 -35.00 47.81 19.67
CA ALA A 105 -34.95 49.08 18.94
C ALA A 105 -36.32 49.46 18.35
N ILE A 106 -37.06 48.48 17.80
CA ILE A 106 -38.42 48.69 17.30
C ILE A 106 -39.38 49.08 18.42
N PHE A 107 -39.24 48.52 19.62
CA PHE A 107 -40.12 48.82 20.76
C PHE A 107 -39.89 50.22 21.35
N LEU A 108 -38.70 50.79 21.17
CA LEU A 108 -38.33 52.13 21.67
C LEU A 108 -38.66 53.26 20.67
N LEU A 109 -39.07 52.91 19.45
CA LEU A 109 -39.55 53.83 18.40
C LEU A 109 -41.08 53.94 18.45
#